data_AF-A0A0D9QF42-F1
#
_entry.id   AF-A0A0D9QF42-F1
#
_cell.length_a   1.000
_cell.length_b   1.000
_cell.length_c   1.000
_cell.angle_alpha   90.00
_cell.angle_beta   90.00
_cell.angle_gamma   90.00
#
_symmetry.space_group_name_H-M   'P 1'
#
loop_
_entity.id
_entity.type
_entity.pdbx_description
1 polymer ?
#
loop_
_entity_poly.entity_id
_entity_poly.type
_entity_poly.pdbx_seq_one_letter_code
_entity_poly.pdbx_strand_id
1 'polypeptide(L)'
;MADSYENDEDVLQMIQQIKKITKESKRKFENEIDYLVEDTKSNLLTHVDEEKNSIKKEAEEKLNNYRENLIKYEKGINEKRRHYLKLKSDLATVVNNYKKRMKDFNMETENFKQTYERDKKELEDLEDREWSELNTHCVELLSKTKSNMCATKNETNKKLRKIVFFLREVKRISTMVFPLTLLKCSQNQPVMVELKNGETYSGFLVFCDRFMNLHMKNIICTSKDGDKFWKISECYVRGNSVKYIRVQDEAIDQAIEETNEQKARNIGRGRGGRGRGRGPGRGTDNRGGRGGQMRGGRRGF
;
A
#
# COMPACT_ATOMS: atom_id res chain seq x y z
N MET A 1 -58.63 -155.49 65.80
CA MET A 1 -57.45 -155.49 66.70
C MET A 1 -57.19 -154.03 67.00
N ALA A 2 -57.77 -153.49 68.09
CA ALA A 2 -57.33 -153.64 69.48
C ALA A 2 -55.99 -152.90 69.72
N ASP A 3 -56.15 -151.79 70.46
CA ASP A 3 -55.21 -151.11 71.37
C ASP A 3 -53.86 -150.59 70.87
N SER A 4 -53.64 -149.27 71.01
CA SER A 4 -52.57 -148.71 71.86
C SER A 4 -52.49 -147.18 71.76
N TYR A 5 -52.69 -146.48 72.88
CA TYR A 5 -52.20 -145.15 73.27
C TYR A 5 -51.97 -144.07 72.17
N GLU A 6 -52.86 -143.08 72.08
CA GLU A 6 -52.38 -141.70 71.85
C GLU A 6 -51.67 -141.29 73.15
N ASN A 7 -50.35 -141.48 73.21
CA ASN A 7 -49.58 -140.76 74.20
C ASN A 7 -49.68 -139.28 73.83
N ASP A 8 -50.04 -138.40 74.77
CA ASP A 8 -49.93 -136.94 74.61
C ASP A 8 -48.57 -136.53 74.04
N GLU A 9 -47.54 -137.35 74.28
CA GLU A 9 -46.18 -137.25 73.77
C GLU A 9 -46.07 -137.34 72.23
N ASP A 10 -46.85 -138.20 71.56
CA ASP A 10 -46.82 -138.36 70.09
C ASP A 10 -47.49 -137.17 69.38
N VAL A 11 -48.60 -136.67 69.94
CA VAL A 11 -49.27 -135.44 69.47
C VAL A 11 -48.36 -134.22 69.69
N LEU A 12 -47.65 -134.15 70.82
CA LEU A 12 -46.66 -133.12 71.09
C LEU A 12 -45.46 -133.20 70.13
N GLN A 13 -44.99 -134.40 69.78
CA GLN A 13 -43.95 -134.59 68.76
C GLN A 13 -44.43 -134.15 67.37
N MET A 14 -45.67 -134.46 67.00
CA MET A 14 -46.26 -134.01 65.74
C MET A 14 -46.39 -132.47 65.70
N ILE A 15 -46.85 -131.84 66.79
CA ILE A 15 -46.91 -130.37 66.92
C ILE A 15 -45.49 -129.76 66.84
N GLN A 16 -44.48 -130.37 67.47
CA GLN A 16 -43.09 -129.94 67.37
C GLN A 16 -42.54 -130.06 65.94
N GLN A 17 -42.86 -131.14 65.23
CA GLN A 17 -42.51 -131.32 63.82
C GLN A 17 -43.19 -130.28 62.93
N ILE A 18 -44.50 -130.03 63.10
CA ILE A 18 -45.22 -128.98 62.39
C ILE A 18 -44.57 -127.62 62.67
N LYS A 19 -44.32 -127.26 63.94
CA LYS A 19 -43.63 -126.01 64.30
C LYS A 19 -42.23 -125.89 63.68
N LYS A 20 -41.48 -126.98 63.63
CA LYS A 20 -40.15 -127.04 62.99
C LYS A 20 -40.26 -126.79 61.49
N ILE A 21 -41.17 -127.48 60.81
CA ILE A 21 -41.44 -127.30 59.38
C ILE A 21 -41.91 -125.86 59.12
N THR A 22 -42.83 -125.31 59.92
CA THR A 22 -43.30 -123.92 59.77
C THR A 22 -42.15 -122.91 59.95
N LYS A 23 -41.27 -123.13 60.93
CA LYS A 23 -40.09 -122.29 61.16
C LYS A 23 -39.08 -122.37 60.02
N GLU A 24 -38.84 -123.57 59.50
CA GLU A 24 -37.96 -123.79 58.34
C GLU A 24 -38.53 -123.17 57.06
N SER A 25 -39.83 -123.33 56.80
CA SER A 25 -40.52 -122.69 55.67
C SER A 25 -40.48 -121.17 55.78
N LYS A 26 -40.74 -120.61 56.98
CA LYS A 26 -40.62 -119.16 57.23
C LYS A 26 -39.20 -118.66 56.90
N ARG A 27 -38.17 -119.37 57.37
CA ARG A 27 -36.77 -119.02 57.09
C ARG A 27 -36.43 -119.08 55.60
N LYS A 28 -36.98 -120.06 54.86
CA LYS A 28 -36.79 -120.14 53.40
C LYS A 28 -37.42 -118.95 52.69
N PHE A 29 -38.66 -118.59 53.05
CA PHE A 29 -39.32 -117.41 52.48
C PHE A 29 -38.60 -116.11 52.83
N GLU A 30 -38.12 -115.96 54.07
CA GLU A 30 -37.30 -114.79 54.47
C GLU A 30 -36.03 -114.69 53.62
N ASN A 31 -35.29 -115.79 53.45
CA ASN A 31 -34.08 -115.81 52.61
C ASN A 31 -34.39 -115.51 51.12
N GLU A 32 -35.53 -115.97 50.60
CA GLU A 32 -35.96 -115.71 49.22
C GLU A 32 -36.35 -114.23 49.03
N ILE A 33 -37.05 -113.64 50.01
CA ILE A 33 -37.34 -112.20 50.02
C ILE A 33 -36.04 -111.40 50.08
N ASP A 34 -35.11 -111.75 50.98
CA ASP A 34 -33.82 -111.05 51.10
C ASP A 34 -33.01 -111.13 49.79
N TYR A 35 -33.01 -112.29 49.13
CA TYR A 35 -32.37 -112.45 47.82
C TYR A 35 -33.01 -111.56 46.76
N LEU A 36 -34.35 -111.57 46.64
CA LEU A 36 -35.07 -110.74 45.66
C LEU A 36 -34.86 -109.24 45.93
N VAL A 37 -34.80 -108.83 47.19
CA VAL A 37 -34.53 -107.43 47.58
C VAL A 37 -33.11 -107.03 47.19
N GLU A 38 -32.10 -107.85 47.45
CA GLU A 38 -30.72 -107.51 47.04
C GLU A 38 -30.52 -107.60 45.52
N ASP A 39 -31.13 -108.56 44.83
CA ASP A 39 -31.09 -108.65 43.37
C ASP A 39 -31.72 -107.40 42.74
N THR A 40 -32.95 -107.04 43.14
CA THR A 40 -33.63 -105.82 42.65
C THR A 40 -32.86 -104.55 42.97
N LYS A 41 -32.31 -104.42 44.18
CA LYS A 41 -31.46 -103.28 44.58
C LYS A 41 -30.20 -103.20 43.74
N SER A 42 -29.52 -104.31 43.49
CA SER A 42 -28.32 -104.35 42.66
C SER A 42 -28.61 -103.95 41.22
N ASN A 43 -29.72 -104.45 40.64
CA ASN A 43 -30.17 -104.11 39.29
C ASN A 43 -30.59 -102.65 39.16
N LEU A 44 -31.25 -102.09 40.17
CA LEU A 44 -31.58 -100.66 40.20
C LEU A 44 -30.32 -99.80 40.31
N LEU A 45 -29.36 -100.21 41.14
CA LEU A 45 -28.11 -99.48 41.31
C LEU A 45 -27.29 -99.46 40.01
N THR A 46 -27.17 -100.61 39.32
CA THR A 46 -26.45 -100.70 38.05
C THR A 46 -27.10 -99.83 36.97
N HIS A 47 -28.44 -99.87 36.85
CA HIS A 47 -29.16 -99.02 35.90
C HIS A 47 -28.95 -97.53 36.17
N VAL A 48 -29.05 -97.10 37.44
CA VAL A 48 -28.80 -95.71 37.83
C VAL A 48 -27.37 -95.29 37.55
N ASP A 49 -26.39 -96.16 37.83
CA ASP A 49 -24.98 -95.88 37.56
C ASP A 49 -24.69 -95.81 36.05
N GLU A 50 -25.30 -96.67 35.24
CA GLU A 50 -25.22 -96.64 33.77
C GLU A 50 -25.79 -95.35 33.19
N GLU A 51 -27.00 -94.94 33.61
CA GLU A 51 -27.62 -93.68 33.19
C GLU A 51 -26.77 -92.48 33.59
N LYS A 52 -26.30 -92.45 34.84
CA LYS A 52 -25.43 -91.39 35.34
C LYS A 52 -24.13 -91.29 34.54
N ASN A 53 -23.51 -92.42 34.21
CA ASN A 53 -22.30 -92.45 33.40
C ASN A 53 -22.56 -92.00 31.96
N SER A 54 -23.70 -92.38 31.38
CA SER A 54 -24.13 -91.92 30.06
C SER A 54 -24.32 -90.41 30.01
N ILE A 55 -25.08 -89.85 30.96
CA ILE A 55 -25.30 -88.39 31.08
C ILE A 55 -23.99 -87.65 31.27
N LYS A 56 -23.11 -88.17 32.14
CA LYS A 56 -21.80 -87.57 32.40
C LYS A 56 -20.94 -87.54 31.13
N LYS A 57 -20.92 -88.64 30.37
CA LYS A 57 -20.17 -88.73 29.11
C LYS A 57 -20.69 -87.74 28.07
N GLU A 58 -22.02 -87.64 27.90
CA GLU A 58 -22.63 -86.69 26.97
C GLU A 58 -22.34 -85.23 27.38
N ALA A 59 -22.38 -84.93 28.67
CA ALA A 59 -22.03 -83.60 29.20
C ALA A 59 -20.55 -83.26 28.96
N GLU A 60 -19.64 -84.21 29.19
CA GLU A 60 -18.21 -84.04 28.95
C GLU A 60 -17.90 -83.83 27.46
N GLU A 61 -18.57 -84.55 26.56
CA GLU A 61 -18.42 -84.39 25.12
C GLU A 61 -18.89 -83.00 24.66
N LYS A 62 -20.07 -82.54 25.13
CA LYS A 62 -20.54 -81.18 24.87
C LYS A 62 -19.57 -80.13 25.40
N LEU A 63 -19.04 -80.32 26.62
CA LEU A 63 -18.08 -79.42 27.22
C LEU A 63 -16.78 -79.33 26.39
N ASN A 64 -16.28 -80.46 25.90
CA ASN A 64 -15.10 -80.51 25.03
C ASN A 64 -15.35 -79.79 23.71
N ASN A 65 -16.50 -80.01 23.07
CA ASN A 65 -16.89 -79.29 21.85
C ASN A 65 -16.95 -77.76 22.08
N TYR A 66 -17.51 -77.30 23.20
CA TYR A 66 -17.52 -75.88 23.54
C TYR A 66 -16.12 -75.32 23.77
N ARG A 67 -15.23 -76.06 24.44
CA ARG A 67 -13.83 -75.67 24.66
C ARG A 67 -13.07 -75.52 23.35
N GLU A 68 -13.21 -76.47 22.43
CA GLU A 68 -12.56 -76.41 21.12
C GLU A 68 -13.05 -75.21 20.30
N ASN A 69 -14.36 -74.97 20.31
CA ASN A 69 -14.95 -73.80 19.65
C ASN A 69 -14.43 -72.49 20.24
N LEU A 70 -14.33 -72.38 21.57
CA LEU A 70 -13.75 -71.21 22.24
C LEU A 70 -12.29 -70.97 21.80
N ILE A 71 -11.46 -72.01 21.78
CA ILE A 71 -10.07 -71.91 21.31
C ILE A 71 -10.01 -71.43 19.85
N LYS A 72 -10.91 -71.93 18.99
CA LYS A 72 -11.01 -71.49 17.60
C LYS A 72 -11.37 -70.01 17.50
N TYR A 73 -12.34 -69.55 18.28
CA TYR A 73 -12.73 -68.14 18.31
C TYR A 73 -11.61 -67.24 18.86
N GLU A 74 -10.93 -67.66 19.92
CA GLU A 74 -9.78 -66.93 20.48
C GLU A 74 -8.64 -66.78 19.46
N LYS A 75 -8.31 -67.84 18.72
CA LYS A 75 -7.34 -67.78 17.62
C LYS A 75 -7.77 -66.77 16.56
N GLY A 76 -9.03 -66.81 16.12
CA GLY A 76 -9.56 -65.85 15.15
C GLY A 76 -9.55 -64.40 15.63
N ILE A 77 -9.83 -64.16 16.92
CA ILE A 77 -9.73 -62.83 17.54
C ILE A 77 -8.27 -62.35 17.54
N ASN A 78 -7.34 -63.22 17.91
CA ASN A 78 -5.91 -62.89 17.97
C ASN A 78 -5.33 -62.56 16.58
N GLU A 79 -5.74 -63.28 15.54
CA GLU A 79 -5.37 -62.97 14.15
C GLU A 79 -5.92 -61.61 13.70
N LYS A 80 -7.22 -61.35 13.92
CA LYS A 80 -7.82 -60.04 13.63
C LYS A 80 -7.10 -58.91 14.38
N ARG A 81 -6.70 -59.15 15.64
CA ARG A 81 -5.92 -58.19 16.43
C ARG A 81 -4.54 -57.93 15.83
N ARG A 82 -3.85 -58.95 15.33
CA ARG A 82 -2.56 -58.79 14.61
C ARG A 82 -2.74 -57.96 13.33
N HIS A 83 -3.77 -58.24 12.53
CA HIS A 83 -4.09 -57.45 11.34
C HIS A 83 -4.38 -55.99 11.67
N TYR A 84 -5.18 -55.74 12.71
CA TYR A 84 -5.46 -54.39 13.17
C TYR A 84 -4.20 -53.65 13.60
N LEU A 85 -3.30 -54.29 14.35
CA LEU A 85 -2.04 -53.68 14.78
C LEU A 85 -1.12 -53.36 13.59
N LYS A 86 -1.05 -54.25 12.60
CA LYS A 86 -0.29 -54.02 11.36
C LYS A 86 -0.86 -52.83 10.60
N LEU A 87 -2.18 -52.81 10.37
CA LEU A 87 -2.87 -51.74 9.66
C LEU A 87 -2.72 -50.38 10.38
N LYS A 88 -2.75 -50.39 11.72
CA LYS A 88 -2.49 -49.21 12.54
C LYS A 88 -1.06 -48.69 12.37
N SER A 89 -0.08 -49.59 12.32
CA SER A 89 1.33 -49.23 12.08
C SER A 89 1.52 -48.65 10.68
N ASP A 90 0.97 -49.32 9.66
CA ASP A 90 1.06 -48.87 8.26
C ASP A 90 0.37 -47.52 8.06
N LEU A 91 -0.78 -47.30 8.71
CA LEU A 91 -1.44 -45.99 8.69
C LEU A 91 -0.56 -44.91 9.34
N ALA A 92 0.11 -45.22 10.45
CA ALA A 92 1.01 -44.29 11.11
C ALA A 92 2.22 -43.91 10.23
N THR A 93 2.80 -44.88 9.50
CA THR A 93 3.91 -44.59 8.58
C THR A 93 3.45 -43.72 7.41
N VAL A 94 2.28 -44.01 6.84
CA VAL A 94 1.67 -43.19 5.77
C VAL A 94 1.44 -41.76 6.25
N VAL A 95 0.83 -41.57 7.42
CA VAL A 95 0.60 -40.24 8.00
C VAL A 95 1.91 -39.49 8.23
N ASN A 96 2.93 -40.16 8.76
CA ASN A 96 4.25 -39.54 8.97
C ASN A 96 4.93 -39.15 7.65
N ASN A 97 4.81 -39.98 6.61
CA ASN A 97 5.33 -39.68 5.28
C ASN A 97 4.62 -38.47 4.67
N TYR A 98 3.29 -38.39 4.76
CA TYR A 98 2.54 -37.22 4.32
C TYR A 98 2.93 -35.96 5.09
N LYS A 99 3.07 -36.05 6.41
CA LYS A 99 3.52 -34.94 7.26
C LYS A 99 4.91 -34.45 6.87
N LYS A 100 5.83 -35.37 6.51
CA LYS A 100 7.16 -35.02 6.04
C LYS A 100 7.11 -34.32 4.68
N ARG A 101 6.41 -34.89 3.69
CA ARG A 101 6.24 -34.26 2.36
C ARG A 101 5.64 -32.86 2.44
N MET A 102 4.66 -32.66 3.32
CA MET A 102 4.05 -31.34 3.51
C MET A 102 5.05 -30.32 4.10
N LYS A 103 5.93 -30.76 5.02
CA LYS A 103 7.00 -29.91 5.55
C LYS A 103 8.03 -29.56 4.48
N ASP A 104 8.45 -30.55 3.70
CA ASP A 104 9.43 -30.36 2.63
C ASP A 104 8.87 -29.38 1.57
N PHE A 105 7.61 -29.56 1.17
CA PHE A 105 6.91 -28.65 0.25
C PHE A 105 6.84 -27.21 0.80
N ASN A 106 6.43 -27.05 2.06
CA ASN A 106 6.38 -25.72 2.68
C ASN A 106 7.77 -25.06 2.75
N MET A 107 8.82 -25.83 3.04
CA MET A 107 10.19 -25.33 3.05
C MET A 107 10.65 -24.90 1.65
N GLU A 108 10.33 -25.67 0.62
CA GLU A 108 10.63 -25.34 -0.77
C GLU A 108 9.90 -24.06 -1.21
N THR A 109 8.63 -23.91 -0.86
CA THR A 109 7.87 -22.67 -1.15
C THR A 109 8.46 -21.45 -0.46
N GLU A 110 8.94 -21.60 0.77
CA GLU A 110 9.56 -20.48 1.51
C GLU A 110 10.91 -20.10 0.89
N ASN A 111 11.71 -21.09 0.49
CA ASN A 111 12.97 -20.86 -0.22
C ASN A 111 12.73 -20.15 -1.56
N PHE A 112 11.70 -20.56 -2.31
CA PHE A 112 11.33 -19.90 -3.56
C PHE A 112 10.92 -18.45 -3.32
N LYS A 113 10.09 -18.20 -2.31
CA LYS A 113 9.65 -16.86 -1.92
C LYS A 113 10.84 -15.97 -1.52
N GLN A 114 11.78 -16.49 -0.73
CA GLN A 114 12.99 -15.75 -0.36
C GLN A 114 13.88 -15.43 -1.55
N THR A 115 13.96 -16.34 -2.53
CA THR A 115 14.72 -16.11 -3.76
C THR A 115 14.05 -15.02 -4.60
N TYR A 116 12.74 -15.09 -4.79
CA TYR A 116 11.98 -14.05 -5.49
C TYR A 116 12.14 -12.67 -4.84
N GLU A 117 12.04 -12.57 -3.51
CA GLU A 117 12.22 -11.29 -2.80
C GLU A 117 13.66 -10.77 -2.91
N ARG A 118 14.67 -11.67 -2.95
CA ARG A 118 16.06 -11.28 -3.18
C ARG A 118 16.23 -10.72 -4.59
N ASP A 119 15.77 -11.43 -5.60
CA ASP A 119 15.91 -11.04 -7.01
C ASP A 119 15.16 -9.74 -7.29
N LYS A 120 13.97 -9.57 -6.70
CA LYS A 120 13.22 -8.32 -6.74
C LYS A 120 14.02 -7.15 -6.15
N LYS A 121 14.64 -7.35 -4.99
CA LYS A 121 15.46 -6.32 -4.36
C LYS A 121 16.70 -6.00 -5.18
N GLU A 122 17.35 -7.01 -5.76
CA GLU A 122 18.49 -6.81 -6.67
C GLU A 122 18.10 -5.99 -7.90
N LEU A 123 16.90 -6.22 -8.46
CA LEU A 123 16.36 -5.42 -9.56
C LEU A 123 16.08 -3.97 -9.14
N GLU A 124 15.46 -3.75 -7.99
CA GLU A 124 15.21 -2.40 -7.44
C GLU A 124 16.54 -1.64 -7.23
N ASP A 125 17.55 -2.30 -6.65
CA ASP A 125 18.89 -1.72 -6.43
C ASP A 125 19.62 -1.40 -7.76
N LEU A 126 19.40 -2.21 -8.81
CA LEU A 126 19.94 -1.95 -10.16
C LEU A 126 19.26 -0.76 -10.82
N GLU A 127 17.93 -0.68 -10.77
CA GLU A 127 17.18 0.47 -11.32
C GLU A 127 17.63 1.77 -10.66
N ASP A 128 17.75 1.79 -9.32
CA ASP A 128 18.22 2.97 -8.59
C ASP A 128 19.65 3.37 -8.99
N ARG A 129 20.54 2.40 -9.20
CA ARG A 129 21.91 2.66 -9.66
C ARG A 129 21.92 3.24 -11.08
N GLU A 130 21.19 2.66 -12.02
CA GLU A 130 21.11 3.15 -13.40
C GLU A 130 20.54 4.57 -13.46
N TRP A 131 19.46 4.85 -12.72
CA TRP A 131 18.88 6.19 -12.63
C TRP A 131 19.87 7.21 -12.05
N SER A 132 20.62 6.83 -11.01
CA SER A 132 21.65 7.68 -10.41
C SER A 132 22.78 7.97 -11.39
N GLU A 133 23.30 6.96 -12.11
CA GLU A 133 24.37 7.10 -13.09
C GLU A 133 23.95 7.96 -14.30
N LEU A 134 22.72 7.77 -14.79
CA LEU A 134 22.15 8.59 -15.84
C LEU A 134 22.05 10.06 -15.40
N ASN A 135 21.59 10.29 -14.18
CA ASN A 135 21.44 11.64 -13.63
C ASN A 135 22.79 12.34 -13.47
N THR A 136 23.82 11.66 -12.93
CA THR A 136 25.19 12.23 -12.88
C THR A 136 25.72 12.54 -14.27
N HIS A 137 25.50 11.67 -15.25
CA HIS A 137 25.93 11.92 -16.63
C HIS A 137 25.22 13.15 -17.24
N CYS A 138 23.91 13.28 -17.05
CA CYS A 138 23.15 14.45 -17.49
C CYS A 138 23.66 15.74 -16.83
N VAL A 139 23.93 15.72 -15.53
CA VAL A 139 24.49 16.88 -14.79
C VAL A 139 25.88 17.25 -15.33
N GLU A 140 26.75 16.27 -15.61
CA GLU A 140 28.05 16.53 -16.20
C GLU A 140 27.94 17.17 -17.59
N LEU A 141 27.08 16.64 -18.47
CA LEU A 141 26.84 17.21 -19.80
C LEU A 141 26.31 18.65 -19.72
N LEU A 142 25.37 18.91 -18.81
CA LEU A 142 24.86 20.25 -18.55
C LEU A 142 25.96 21.19 -18.04
N SER A 143 26.87 20.70 -17.19
CA SER A 143 28.00 21.49 -16.71
C SER A 143 29.00 21.83 -17.81
N LYS A 144 29.31 20.86 -18.69
CA LYS A 144 30.21 21.01 -19.85
C LYS A 144 29.63 21.96 -20.89
N THR A 145 28.34 21.85 -21.19
CA THR A 145 27.66 22.79 -22.10
C THR A 145 27.61 24.20 -21.52
N LYS A 146 27.30 24.34 -20.22
CA LYS A 146 27.32 25.62 -19.51
C LYS A 146 28.71 26.27 -19.53
N SER A 147 29.78 25.52 -19.30
CA SER A 147 31.15 26.06 -19.33
C SER A 147 31.54 26.49 -20.75
N ASN A 148 31.18 25.72 -21.78
CA ASN A 148 31.40 26.07 -23.19
C ASN A 148 30.66 27.35 -23.60
N MET A 149 29.41 27.52 -23.17
CA MET A 149 28.67 28.78 -23.37
C MET A 149 29.32 29.96 -22.64
N CYS A 150 29.87 29.73 -21.44
CA CYS A 150 30.55 30.78 -20.69
C CYS A 150 31.86 31.20 -21.37
N ALA A 151 32.64 30.24 -21.89
CA ALA A 151 33.86 30.50 -22.64
C ALA A 151 33.59 31.32 -23.92
N THR A 152 32.61 30.91 -24.73
CA THR A 152 32.20 31.63 -25.94
C THR A 152 31.65 33.04 -25.61
N LYS A 153 30.90 33.19 -24.52
CA LYS A 153 30.45 34.50 -24.02
C LYS A 153 31.63 35.38 -23.56
N ASN A 154 32.66 34.81 -22.95
CA ASN A 154 33.85 35.56 -22.54
C ASN A 154 34.72 35.98 -23.74
N GLU A 155 34.86 35.13 -24.75
CA GLU A 155 35.55 35.46 -26.00
C GLU A 155 34.83 36.57 -26.78
N THR A 156 33.51 36.47 -26.91
CA THR A 156 32.69 37.53 -27.53
C THR A 156 32.78 38.82 -26.72
N ASN A 157 32.71 38.77 -25.40
CA ASN A 157 32.93 39.94 -24.54
C ASN A 157 34.34 40.52 -24.68
N LYS A 158 35.38 39.71 -24.88
CA LYS A 158 36.76 40.18 -25.09
C LYS A 158 36.91 40.85 -26.46
N LYS A 159 36.27 40.31 -27.51
CA LYS A 159 36.17 40.94 -28.84
C LYS A 159 35.41 42.27 -28.76
N LEU A 160 34.27 42.27 -28.07
CA LEU A 160 33.49 43.48 -27.81
C LEU A 160 34.28 44.50 -26.98
N ARG A 161 35.06 44.09 -25.99
CA ARG A 161 35.94 45.01 -25.23
C ARG A 161 37.04 45.61 -26.09
N LYS A 162 37.63 44.86 -27.04
CA LYS A 162 38.58 45.41 -28.02
C LYS A 162 37.90 46.43 -28.93
N ILE A 163 36.69 46.14 -29.41
CA ILE A 163 35.89 47.08 -30.22
C ILE A 163 35.49 48.30 -29.39
N VAL A 164 35.08 48.12 -28.14
CA VAL A 164 34.71 49.21 -27.22
C VAL A 164 35.93 50.06 -26.84
N PHE A 165 37.12 49.48 -26.69
CA PHE A 165 38.35 50.22 -26.47
C PHE A 165 38.72 51.05 -27.71
N PHE A 166 38.56 50.47 -28.91
CA PHE A 166 38.72 51.19 -30.18
C PHE A 166 37.68 52.31 -30.35
N LEU A 167 36.44 52.08 -29.92
CA LEU A 167 35.37 53.08 -29.91
C LEU A 167 35.54 54.13 -28.80
N ARG A 168 36.31 53.85 -27.74
CA ARG A 168 36.57 54.78 -26.62
C ARG A 168 37.58 55.87 -27.01
N GLU A 169 38.44 55.61 -27.98
CA GLU A 169 39.29 56.61 -28.64
C GLU A 169 38.49 57.51 -29.61
N VAL A 170 37.37 56.99 -30.14
CA VAL A 170 36.42 57.76 -30.96
C VAL A 170 35.42 58.54 -30.08
N LYS A 171 35.26 58.16 -28.80
CA LYS A 171 34.27 58.73 -27.88
C LYS A 171 34.78 59.95 -27.10
N ARG A 172 35.28 60.94 -27.85
CA ARG A 172 35.20 62.36 -27.43
C ARG A 172 33.91 63.04 -27.92
N ILE A 173 33.01 62.27 -28.55
CA ILE A 173 31.68 62.66 -28.99
C ILE A 173 30.75 61.49 -28.66
N SER A 174 29.94 61.59 -27.60
CA SER A 174 28.72 60.79 -27.34
C SER A 174 28.40 60.79 -25.83
N THR A 175 27.93 61.92 -25.36
CA THR A 175 26.94 61.98 -24.28
C THR A 175 25.59 61.59 -24.92
N MET A 176 25.05 60.41 -24.58
CA MET A 176 23.71 60.01 -25.09
C MET A 176 22.64 60.91 -24.47
N VAL A 177 22.09 61.81 -25.28
CA VAL A 177 20.87 62.59 -25.02
C VAL A 177 19.67 61.75 -25.44
N PHE A 178 18.60 61.77 -24.65
CA PHE A 178 17.36 61.08 -25.01
C PHE A 178 16.65 61.84 -26.16
N PRO A 179 16.15 61.17 -27.22
CA PRO A 179 15.61 61.87 -28.41
C PRO A 179 14.50 62.88 -28.11
N LEU A 180 13.62 62.60 -27.14
CA LEU A 180 12.59 63.55 -26.72
C LEU A 180 13.14 64.74 -25.93
N THR A 181 14.28 64.59 -25.26
CA THR A 181 14.97 65.71 -24.57
C THR A 181 15.57 66.66 -25.60
N LEU A 182 16.18 66.12 -26.66
CA LEU A 182 16.71 66.91 -27.78
C LEU A 182 15.60 67.74 -28.47
N LEU A 183 14.45 67.12 -28.76
CA LEU A 183 13.32 67.82 -29.38
C LEU A 183 12.69 68.87 -28.47
N LYS A 184 12.75 68.70 -27.14
CA LYS A 184 12.33 69.74 -26.19
C LYS A 184 13.27 70.94 -26.19
N CYS A 185 14.58 70.70 -26.25
CA CYS A 185 15.58 71.76 -26.37
C CYS A 185 15.49 72.50 -27.71
N SER A 186 15.03 71.82 -28.76
CA SER A 186 14.83 72.40 -30.09
C SER A 186 13.56 73.27 -30.22
N GLN A 187 12.87 73.60 -29.11
CA GLN A 187 11.72 74.48 -29.14
C GLN A 187 12.12 75.91 -29.52
N ASN A 188 11.31 76.53 -30.37
CA ASN A 188 11.54 77.82 -31.03
C ASN A 188 12.78 77.88 -31.95
N GLN A 189 13.35 76.73 -32.31
CA GLN A 189 14.44 76.63 -33.26
C GLN A 189 13.92 76.15 -34.64
N PRO A 190 14.61 76.49 -35.73
CA PRO A 190 14.27 75.97 -37.05
C PRO A 190 14.60 74.48 -37.13
N VAL A 191 13.64 73.70 -37.60
CA VAL A 191 13.75 72.25 -37.78
C VAL A 191 13.21 71.84 -39.15
N MET A 192 13.71 70.71 -39.66
CA MET A 192 13.19 70.09 -40.87
C MET A 192 12.66 68.69 -40.56
N VAL A 193 11.41 68.43 -40.91
CA VAL A 193 10.70 67.19 -40.62
C VAL A 193 10.40 66.47 -41.93
N GLU A 194 10.89 65.24 -42.11
CA GLU A 194 10.48 64.37 -43.22
C GLU A 194 9.41 63.40 -42.74
N LEU A 195 8.31 63.33 -43.49
CA LEU A 195 7.22 62.40 -43.25
C LEU A 195 7.44 61.08 -44.00
N LYS A 196 6.75 60.02 -43.58
CA LYS A 196 6.82 58.69 -44.21
C LYS A 196 6.31 58.66 -45.65
N ASN A 197 5.44 59.60 -46.03
CA ASN A 197 5.00 59.77 -47.42
C ASN A 197 6.08 60.41 -48.32
N GLY A 198 7.18 60.91 -47.73
CA GLY A 198 8.30 61.56 -48.43
C GLY A 198 8.19 63.09 -48.51
N GLU A 199 7.12 63.70 -48.01
CA GLU A 199 7.02 65.16 -47.91
C GLU A 199 7.94 65.71 -46.81
N THR A 200 8.47 66.92 -47.01
CA THR A 200 9.33 67.59 -46.02
C THR A 200 8.73 68.92 -45.58
N TYR A 201 8.77 69.19 -44.28
CA TYR A 201 8.25 70.39 -43.65
C TYR A 201 9.40 71.11 -42.95
N SER A 202 9.82 72.26 -43.47
CA SER A 202 10.91 73.08 -42.92
C SER A 202 10.35 74.35 -42.30
N GLY A 203 10.54 74.56 -40.99
CA GLY A 203 9.99 75.72 -40.28
C GLY A 203 10.40 75.73 -38.81
N PHE A 204 9.77 76.57 -37.98
CA PHE A 204 10.09 76.66 -36.55
C PHE A 204 9.25 75.69 -35.74
N LEU A 205 9.89 74.92 -34.85
CA LEU A 205 9.20 74.04 -33.92
C LEU A 205 8.67 74.87 -32.73
N VAL A 206 7.37 74.91 -32.52
CA VAL A 206 6.79 75.62 -31.37
C VAL A 206 6.63 74.68 -30.18
N PHE A 207 6.17 73.45 -30.43
CA PHE A 207 5.90 72.49 -29.37
C PHE A 207 6.02 71.05 -29.86
N CYS A 208 6.48 70.17 -28.98
CA CYS A 208 6.56 68.73 -29.20
C CYS A 208 6.03 67.96 -27.98
N ASP A 209 5.12 67.01 -28.20
CA ASP A 209 4.61 66.12 -27.16
C ASP A 209 5.42 64.80 -27.08
N ARG A 210 5.18 63.99 -26.05
CA ARG A 210 5.79 62.66 -25.83
C ARG A 210 5.48 61.65 -26.93
N PHE A 211 4.38 61.83 -27.65
CA PHE A 211 4.05 61.02 -28.84
C PHE A 211 4.70 61.52 -30.13
N MET A 212 5.61 62.51 -30.05
CA MET A 212 6.25 63.22 -31.17
C MET A 212 5.27 63.95 -32.09
N ASN A 213 4.12 64.35 -31.57
CA ASN A 213 3.25 65.28 -32.28
C ASN A 213 3.91 66.67 -32.25
N LEU A 214 3.98 67.33 -33.41
CA LEU A 214 4.69 68.60 -33.59
C LEU A 214 3.72 69.71 -33.96
N HIS A 215 3.88 70.85 -33.31
CA HIS A 215 3.27 72.11 -33.71
C HIS A 215 4.36 73.01 -34.31
N MET A 216 4.20 73.42 -35.56
CA MET A 216 5.20 74.19 -36.29
C MET A 216 4.62 75.49 -36.86
N LYS A 217 5.48 76.49 -37.06
CA LYS A 217 5.14 77.80 -37.65
C LYS A 217 6.11 78.19 -38.76
N ASN A 218 5.63 79.03 -39.69
CA ASN A 218 6.37 79.56 -40.85
C ASN A 218 7.06 78.45 -41.66
N ILE A 219 6.24 77.57 -42.22
CA ILE A 219 6.69 76.30 -42.79
C ILE A 219 6.72 76.38 -44.30
N ILE A 220 7.75 75.79 -44.88
CA ILE A 220 7.85 75.46 -46.29
C ILE A 220 7.67 73.95 -46.40
N CYS A 221 6.55 73.53 -46.99
CA CYS A 221 6.27 72.15 -47.33
C CYS A 221 6.80 71.86 -48.73
N THR A 222 7.58 70.80 -48.89
CA THR A 222 8.10 70.33 -50.18
C THR A 222 7.52 68.96 -50.49
N SER A 223 7.04 68.80 -51.72
CA SER A 223 6.57 67.51 -52.24
C SER A 223 7.66 66.45 -52.21
N LYS A 224 7.28 65.17 -52.22
CA LYS A 224 8.19 64.03 -52.30
C LYS A 224 9.20 64.13 -53.45
N ASP A 225 8.76 64.61 -54.60
CA ASP A 225 9.60 64.70 -55.80
C ASP A 225 10.48 65.97 -55.82
N GLY A 226 10.34 66.87 -54.82
CA GLY A 226 11.15 68.09 -54.72
C GLY A 226 10.69 69.26 -55.61
N ASP A 227 9.74 69.04 -56.51
CA ASP A 227 9.38 70.02 -57.55
C ASP A 227 8.33 71.06 -57.12
N LYS A 228 7.59 70.81 -56.05
CA LYS A 228 6.48 71.69 -55.59
C LYS A 228 6.69 72.11 -54.15
N PHE A 229 6.51 73.41 -53.90
CA PHE A 229 6.66 74.04 -52.59
C PHE A 229 5.39 74.79 -52.20
N TRP A 230 4.96 74.64 -50.94
CA TRP A 230 3.86 75.39 -50.36
C TRP A 230 4.32 76.10 -49.09
N LYS A 231 3.90 77.36 -48.93
CA LYS A 231 4.13 78.12 -47.71
C LYS A 231 2.91 77.98 -46.80
N ILE A 232 3.13 77.48 -45.60
CA ILE A 232 2.09 77.21 -44.59
C ILE A 232 2.40 78.07 -43.36
N SER A 233 1.43 78.82 -42.86
CA SER A 233 1.62 79.69 -41.68
C SER A 233 1.82 78.88 -40.41
N GLU A 234 0.95 77.90 -40.15
CA GLU A 234 1.02 76.98 -39.02
C GLU A 234 0.60 75.57 -39.45
N CYS A 235 1.26 74.54 -38.93
CA CYS A 235 0.93 73.15 -39.22
C CYS A 235 1.03 72.28 -37.97
N TYR A 236 0.18 71.27 -37.91
CA TYR A 236 0.23 70.23 -36.91
C TYR A 236 0.58 68.89 -37.56
N VAL A 237 1.69 68.29 -37.13
CA VAL A 237 2.18 67.02 -37.64
C VAL A 237 1.97 65.92 -36.60
N ARG A 238 1.32 64.82 -37.00
CA ARG A 238 1.15 63.66 -36.13
C ARG A 238 2.45 62.85 -36.03
N GLY A 239 2.90 62.53 -34.82
CA GLY A 239 4.20 61.90 -34.59
C GLY A 239 4.37 60.51 -35.21
N ASN A 240 3.30 59.74 -35.37
CA ASN A 240 3.30 58.47 -36.12
C ASN A 240 3.83 58.63 -37.55
N SER A 241 3.47 59.74 -38.20
CA SER A 241 3.74 59.98 -39.62
C SER A 241 5.16 60.48 -39.87
N VAL A 242 5.90 60.84 -38.81
CA VAL A 242 7.28 61.33 -38.89
C VAL A 242 8.22 60.18 -39.20
N LYS A 243 9.12 60.39 -40.17
CA LYS A 243 10.22 59.48 -40.50
C LYS A 243 11.48 59.90 -39.74
N TYR A 244 11.89 61.16 -39.88
CA TYR A 244 12.97 61.75 -39.08
C TYR A 244 12.82 63.27 -38.97
N ILE A 245 13.50 63.86 -37.99
CA ILE A 245 13.60 65.31 -37.77
C ILE A 245 15.08 65.68 -37.80
N ARG A 246 15.42 66.75 -38.53
CA ARG A 246 16.74 67.40 -38.47
C ARG A 246 16.61 68.64 -37.59
N VAL A 247 17.51 68.72 -36.61
CA VAL A 247 17.66 69.83 -35.68
C VAL A 247 19.00 70.50 -35.94
N GLN A 248 19.18 71.74 -35.48
CA GLN A 248 20.47 72.42 -35.53
C GLN A 248 21.41 71.88 -34.45
N ASP A 249 22.72 71.98 -34.70
CA ASP A 249 23.76 71.49 -33.78
C ASP A 249 23.70 72.21 -32.41
N GLU A 250 23.28 73.48 -32.39
CA GLU A 250 23.07 74.28 -31.17
C GLU A 250 22.06 73.63 -30.20
N ALA A 251 21.06 72.93 -30.72
CA ALA A 251 20.07 72.21 -29.91
C ALA A 251 20.67 70.98 -29.21
N ILE A 252 21.69 70.38 -29.84
CA ILE A 252 22.38 69.19 -29.33
C ILE A 252 23.19 69.57 -28.10
N ASP A 253 23.91 70.69 -28.15
CA ASP A 253 24.73 71.17 -27.04
C ASP A 253 23.87 71.52 -25.81
N GLN A 254 22.74 72.22 -26.01
CA GLN A 254 21.79 72.53 -24.94
C GLN A 254 21.19 71.28 -24.29
N ALA A 255 20.88 70.27 -25.09
CA ALA A 255 20.29 69.03 -24.59
C ALA A 255 21.30 68.15 -23.82
N ILE A 256 22.59 68.26 -24.14
CA ILE A 256 23.67 67.63 -23.38
C ILE A 256 23.78 68.26 -21.99
N GLU A 257 23.71 69.60 -21.91
CA GLU A 257 23.75 70.35 -20.66
C GLU A 257 22.57 69.99 -19.75
N GLU A 258 21.33 70.00 -20.28
CA GLU A 258 20.12 69.64 -19.53
C GLU A 258 20.17 68.18 -19.01
N THR A 259 20.68 67.26 -19.83
CA THR A 259 20.81 65.84 -19.45
C THR A 259 21.84 65.64 -18.33
N ASN A 260 22.91 66.43 -18.31
CA ASN A 260 23.94 66.38 -17.27
C ASN A 260 23.41 66.95 -15.93
N GLU A 261 22.64 68.04 -15.98
CA GLU A 261 21.99 68.60 -14.80
C GLU A 261 20.98 67.64 -14.16
N GLN A 262 20.15 66.96 -14.96
CA GLN A 262 19.16 66.01 -14.45
C GLN A 262 19.81 64.77 -13.80
N LYS A 263 20.98 64.33 -14.29
CA LYS A 263 21.77 63.25 -13.65
C LYS A 263 22.36 63.70 -12.32
N ALA A 264 22.83 64.94 -12.20
CA ALA A 264 23.35 65.49 -10.95
C ALA A 264 22.28 65.57 -9.85
N ARG A 265 21.02 65.87 -10.22
CA ARG A 265 19.89 65.98 -9.27
C ARG A 265 19.40 64.62 -8.74
N ASN A 266 19.60 63.52 -9.47
CA ASN A 266 19.11 62.19 -9.10
C ASN A 266 20.06 61.36 -8.20
N ILE A 267 21.30 61.80 -7.98
CA ILE A 267 22.27 61.09 -7.10
C ILE A 267 22.03 61.41 -5.61
N GLY A 268 21.28 62.47 -5.27
CA GLY A 268 21.07 62.95 -3.90
C GLY A 268 19.90 62.32 -3.13
N ARG A 269 19.18 61.31 -3.64
CA ARG A 269 18.01 60.73 -2.97
C ARG A 269 18.02 59.20 -2.97
N GLY A 270 18.46 58.61 -1.84
CA GLY A 270 17.82 57.40 -1.32
C GLY A 270 18.61 56.08 -1.29
N ARG A 271 19.75 56.03 -0.58
CA ARG A 271 20.24 54.80 0.09
C ARG A 271 20.64 55.15 1.52
N GLY A 272 19.72 54.99 2.46
CA GLY A 272 19.99 55.26 3.88
C GLY A 272 18.77 54.96 4.73
N GLY A 273 18.88 53.94 5.57
CA GLY A 273 17.78 53.30 6.28
C GLY A 273 17.06 54.14 7.33
N ARG A 274 15.92 53.62 7.79
CA ARG A 274 15.22 54.10 8.98
C ARG A 274 14.65 52.94 9.78
N GLY A 275 15.45 52.49 10.74
CA GLY A 275 14.95 52.03 12.03
C GLY A 275 15.09 53.16 13.05
N ARG A 276 14.21 53.13 14.07
CA ARG A 276 14.16 53.92 15.33
C ARG A 276 13.31 55.21 15.33
N GLY A 277 12.02 55.01 15.66
CA GLY A 277 11.47 55.29 17.00
C GLY A 277 11.24 56.74 17.43
N ARG A 278 9.99 57.04 17.85
CA ARG A 278 9.57 57.84 19.02
C ARG A 278 8.03 58.01 19.04
N GLY A 279 7.37 57.59 20.13
CA GLY A 279 5.95 57.94 20.46
C GLY A 279 5.81 59.43 20.85
N PRO A 280 4.72 59.94 21.49
CA PRO A 280 3.89 59.28 22.55
C PRO A 280 2.39 59.70 22.63
N GLY A 281 1.61 59.13 23.59
CA GLY A 281 0.71 59.94 24.45
C GLY A 281 -0.83 59.86 24.32
N ARG A 282 -1.45 59.40 25.41
CA ARG A 282 -2.62 59.95 26.14
C ARG A 282 -4.00 60.15 25.46
N GLY A 283 -4.91 59.22 25.79
CA GLY A 283 -6.24 59.42 26.41
C GLY A 283 -7.22 60.48 25.89
N THR A 284 -8.47 60.08 25.62
CA THR A 284 -9.68 60.73 26.19
C THR A 284 -10.93 59.91 25.92
N ASP A 285 -11.55 59.46 27.01
CA ASP A 285 -12.97 59.18 27.11
C ASP A 285 -13.78 60.49 26.94
N ASN A 286 -15.05 60.35 26.55
CA ASN A 286 -16.13 61.34 26.68
C ASN A 286 -16.06 62.65 25.86
N ARG A 287 -16.70 62.62 24.68
CA ARG A 287 -17.74 63.58 24.23
C ARG A 287 -18.75 62.76 23.42
N GLY A 288 -20.05 62.67 23.73
CA GLY A 288 -20.91 63.70 24.29
C GLY A 288 -21.81 64.28 23.20
N GLY A 289 -22.86 63.53 22.82
CA GLY A 289 -24.20 64.09 22.63
C GLY A 289 -24.67 64.53 21.24
N ARG A 290 -25.97 64.22 21.00
CA ARG A 290 -26.92 64.66 19.95
C ARG A 290 -26.84 63.89 18.63
N GLY A 291 -27.89 63.23 18.15
CA GLY A 291 -29.27 63.12 18.60
C GLY A 291 -30.04 62.21 17.64
N GLY A 292 -31.01 61.45 18.17
CA GLY A 292 -31.85 60.52 17.42
C GLY A 292 -33.03 60.04 18.25
N GLN A 293 -33.96 60.96 18.57
CA GLN A 293 -35.35 60.66 18.90
C GLN A 293 -36.07 60.40 17.56
N MET A 294 -37.06 59.51 17.39
CA MET A 294 -38.01 58.89 18.31
C MET A 294 -38.85 57.84 17.56
N ARG A 295 -39.55 56.97 18.33
CA ARG A 295 -40.71 56.12 17.98
C ARG A 295 -40.42 54.88 17.11
N GLY A 296 -40.90 53.68 17.40
CA GLY A 296 -41.83 53.19 18.43
C GLY A 296 -42.53 51.92 17.94
N GLY A 297 -42.45 50.84 18.73
CA GLY A 297 -43.48 49.80 18.93
C GLY A 297 -43.86 48.80 17.83
N ARG A 298 -43.65 47.50 18.11
CA ARG A 298 -44.53 46.30 17.97
C ARG A 298 -43.64 45.05 17.88
N ARG A 299 -43.58 44.07 18.80
CA ARG A 299 -44.55 43.06 19.30
C ARG A 299 -45.20 42.15 18.23
N GLY A 300 -45.02 40.84 18.45
CA GLY A 300 -45.79 39.69 17.90
C GLY A 300 -45.15 39.10 16.64
N PHE A 301 -44.91 37.80 16.48
CA PHE A 301 -45.28 36.56 17.18
C PHE A 301 -44.09 35.61 17.13
#